data_AF-A0A9E6E038-F1
#
_entry.id   AF-A0A9E6E038-F1
#
_cell.length_a   1.000
_cell.length_b   1.000
_cell.length_c   1.000
_cell.angle_alpha   90.00
_cell.angle_beta   90.00
_cell.angle_gamma   90.00
#
_symmetry.space_group_name_H-M   'P 1'
#
loop_
_entity.id
_entity.type
_entity.pdbx_description
1 polymer ?
#
loop_
_entity_poly.entity_id
_entity_poly.type
_entity_poly.pdbx_seq_one_letter_code
_entity_poly.pdbx_strand_id
1 'polypeptide(L)'
;MPSMDIVSEVDEVELRNAVDNSVRELKTRFDFRGKEASIEYKDHIVTLSAEDDFQCQQLVDILRMQMSKRNVDPASMDVDDKAIHSGKTFSLKVKFKEGIETLIAKKLVKKIKDSKLKVQSSIQGDSVRVTGKKRDDLQAVMALAREADLGQPFQFNNFRD
;
A
#
# COMPACT_ATOMS: atom_id res chain seq x y z
N MET A 1 -3.44 -13.28 27.66
CA MET A 1 -2.05 -12.96 27.25
C MET A 1 -2.21 -12.00 26.10
N PRO A 2 -1.62 -10.81 26.17
CA PRO A 2 -1.91 -9.78 25.20
C PRO A 2 -1.50 -10.24 23.80
N SER A 3 -2.30 -9.86 22.81
CA SER A 3 -2.03 -10.17 21.41
C SER A 3 -2.46 -9.05 20.49
N MET A 4 -1.95 -9.07 19.27
CA MET A 4 -2.28 -8.17 18.18
C MET A 4 -2.16 -8.91 16.84
N ASP A 5 -2.81 -8.39 15.81
CA ASP A 5 -2.63 -8.86 14.45
C ASP A 5 -1.81 -7.84 13.65
N ILE A 6 -0.88 -8.35 12.86
CA ILE A 6 -0.19 -7.60 11.81
C ILE A 6 -0.94 -7.89 10.52
N VAL A 7 -1.44 -6.83 9.89
CA VAL A 7 -2.19 -6.89 8.63
C VAL A 7 -1.55 -5.96 7.59
N SER A 8 -1.98 -6.08 6.35
CA SER A 8 -1.62 -5.18 5.25
C SER A 8 -2.90 -4.85 4.49
N GLU A 9 -3.62 -3.85 4.97
CA GLU A 9 -4.93 -3.49 4.45
C GLU A 9 -4.85 -2.14 3.74
N VAL A 10 -5.61 -2.01 2.66
CA VAL A 10 -5.82 -0.75 1.95
C VAL A 10 -7.28 -0.37 2.13
N ASP A 11 -7.51 0.75 2.81
CA ASP A 11 -8.87 1.27 3.00
C ASP A 11 -9.44 1.67 1.64
N GLU A 12 -10.39 0.88 1.12
CA GLU A 12 -10.98 1.10 -0.21
C GLU A 12 -11.73 2.44 -0.31
N VAL A 13 -12.33 2.90 0.79
CA VAL A 13 -13.08 4.16 0.82
C VAL A 13 -12.10 5.32 0.71
N GLU A 14 -11.03 5.29 1.48
CA GLU A 14 -9.99 6.32 1.43
C GLU A 14 -9.17 6.27 0.14
N LEU A 15 -8.94 5.08 -0.43
CA LEU A 15 -8.32 4.93 -1.75
C LEU A 15 -9.19 5.58 -2.83
N ARG A 16 -10.50 5.32 -2.84
CA ARG A 16 -11.42 5.95 -3.79
C ARG A 16 -11.43 7.47 -3.63
N ASN A 17 -11.46 7.96 -2.39
CA ASN A 17 -11.38 9.39 -2.10
C ASN A 17 -10.05 10.02 -2.59
N ALA A 18 -8.94 9.29 -2.47
CA ALA A 18 -7.64 9.71 -3.00
C ALA A 18 -7.63 9.79 -4.52
N VAL A 19 -8.24 8.81 -5.20
CA VAL A 19 -8.39 8.83 -6.66
C VAL A 19 -9.25 10.01 -7.11
N ASP A 20 -10.41 10.23 -6.48
CA ASP A 20 -11.29 11.37 -6.81
C ASP A 20 -10.58 12.71 -6.61
N ASN A 21 -9.76 12.83 -5.56
CA ASN A 21 -8.92 14.00 -5.35
C ASN A 21 -7.84 14.15 -6.43
N SER A 22 -7.24 13.04 -6.88
CA SER A 22 -6.25 13.03 -7.97
C SER A 22 -6.86 13.50 -9.28
N VAL A 23 -8.08 13.07 -9.60
CA VAL A 23 -8.85 13.55 -10.76
C VAL A 23 -9.12 15.05 -10.67
N ARG A 24 -9.45 15.58 -9.49
CA ARG A 24 -9.66 17.02 -9.29
C ARG A 24 -8.36 17.81 -9.45
N GLU A 25 -7.25 17.31 -8.92
CA GLU A 25 -5.93 17.94 -9.07
C GLU A 25 -5.48 17.94 -10.54
N LEU A 26 -5.65 16.83 -11.26
CA LEU A 26 -5.32 16.75 -12.68
C LEU A 26 -6.01 17.85 -13.50
N LYS A 27 -7.28 18.16 -13.20
CA LYS A 27 -8.03 19.22 -13.90
C LYS A 27 -7.48 20.63 -13.67
N THR A 28 -6.75 20.87 -12.58
CA THR A 28 -6.20 22.18 -12.24
C THR A 28 -4.73 22.33 -12.65
N ARG A 29 -4.06 21.24 -13.03
CA ARG A 29 -2.67 21.22 -13.48
C ARG A 29 -2.50 21.90 -14.83
N PHE A 30 -1.71 22.98 -14.87
CA PHE A 30 -1.47 23.75 -16.10
C PHE A 30 -0.72 22.94 -17.17
N ASP A 31 0.20 22.08 -16.77
CA ASP A 31 1.02 21.21 -17.63
C ASP A 31 0.23 20.08 -18.32
N PHE A 32 -1.01 19.83 -17.88
CA PHE A 32 -1.97 18.91 -18.48
C PHE A 32 -3.08 19.62 -19.28
N ARG A 33 -3.09 20.96 -19.32
CA ARG A 33 -4.12 21.70 -20.06
C ARG A 33 -4.01 21.42 -21.57
N GLY A 34 -5.10 20.91 -22.14
CA GLY A 34 -5.18 20.58 -23.57
C GLY A 34 -4.55 19.24 -23.94
N LYS A 35 -4.09 18.46 -22.96
CA LYS A 35 -3.58 17.10 -23.15
C LYS A 35 -4.65 16.05 -22.81
N GLU A 36 -4.61 14.91 -23.48
CA GLU A 36 -5.41 13.74 -23.14
C GLU A 36 -4.79 13.02 -21.93
N ALA A 37 -5.39 13.16 -20.74
CA ALA A 37 -5.00 12.44 -19.54
C ALA A 37 -6.19 12.03 -18.67
N SER A 38 -6.12 10.85 -18.05
CA SER A 38 -7.16 10.32 -17.17
C SER A 38 -6.61 9.50 -16.00
N ILE A 39 -7.38 9.48 -14.92
CA ILE A 39 -7.17 8.64 -13.74
C ILE A 39 -8.51 7.95 -13.48
N GLU A 40 -8.55 6.63 -13.57
CA GLU A 40 -9.78 5.84 -13.43
C GLU A 40 -9.57 4.74 -12.39
N TYR A 41 -10.53 4.57 -11.46
CA TYR A 41 -10.52 3.48 -10.49
C TYR A 41 -11.67 2.51 -10.77
N LYS A 42 -11.33 1.26 -11.05
CA LYS A 42 -12.28 0.19 -11.34
C LYS A 42 -11.70 -1.16 -10.94
N ASP A 43 -12.53 -2.03 -10.37
CA ASP A 43 -12.16 -3.41 -10.02
C ASP A 43 -10.87 -3.48 -9.17
N HIS A 44 -10.72 -2.56 -8.21
CA HIS A 44 -9.54 -2.41 -7.35
C HIS A 44 -8.22 -2.10 -8.09
N ILE A 45 -8.32 -1.55 -9.31
CA ILE A 45 -7.17 -1.14 -10.13
C ILE A 45 -7.34 0.34 -10.49
N VAL A 46 -6.28 1.13 -10.31
CA VAL A 46 -6.22 2.48 -10.86
C VAL A 46 -5.51 2.43 -12.21
N THR A 47 -6.17 2.90 -13.27
CA THR A 47 -5.56 3.09 -14.59
C THR A 47 -5.23 4.56 -14.79
N LEU A 48 -3.96 4.85 -15.05
CA LEU A 48 -3.42 6.17 -15.30
C LEU A 48 -3.08 6.26 -16.78
N SER A 49 -3.70 7.17 -17.52
CA SER A 49 -3.45 7.32 -18.95
C SER A 49 -3.03 8.75 -19.30
N ALA A 50 -2.06 8.89 -20.19
CA ALA A 50 -1.59 10.19 -20.69
C ALA A 50 -1.03 10.06 -22.12
N GLU A 51 -0.59 11.17 -22.74
CA GLU A 51 -0.06 11.17 -24.12
C GLU A 51 1.37 10.61 -24.23
N ASP A 52 2.09 10.51 -23.11
CA ASP A 52 3.45 9.96 -23.05
C ASP A 52 3.74 9.30 -21.69
N ASP A 53 4.80 8.49 -21.65
CA ASP A 53 5.24 7.75 -20.45
C ASP A 53 5.65 8.67 -19.29
N PHE A 54 6.23 9.84 -19.60
CA PHE A 54 6.64 10.81 -18.57
C PHE A 54 5.42 11.40 -17.86
N GLN A 55 4.36 11.74 -18.60
CA GLN A 55 3.10 12.20 -18.03
C GLN A 55 2.41 11.10 -17.22
N CYS A 56 2.46 9.84 -17.65
CA CYS A 56 1.99 8.72 -16.84
C CYS A 56 2.71 8.68 -15.47
N GLN A 57 4.02 8.88 -15.44
CA GLN A 57 4.78 8.95 -14.19
C GLN A 57 4.37 10.16 -13.33
N GLN A 58 4.09 11.32 -13.94
CA GLN A 58 3.54 12.47 -13.21
C GLN A 58 2.16 12.16 -12.59
N LEU A 59 1.31 11.39 -13.27
CA LEU A 59 0.02 10.94 -12.71
C LEU A 59 0.23 9.98 -11.53
N VAL A 60 1.23 9.09 -11.60
CA VAL A 60 1.61 8.22 -10.47
C VAL A 60 1.98 9.06 -9.25
N ASP A 61 2.75 10.13 -9.45
CA ASP A 61 3.19 11.00 -8.35
C ASP A 61 2.02 11.80 -7.74
N ILE A 62 1.08 12.28 -8.56
CA ILE A 62 -0.17 12.89 -8.08
C ILE A 62 -0.95 11.90 -7.21
N LEU A 63 -1.12 10.66 -7.70
CA LEU A 63 -1.83 9.62 -6.96
C LEU A 63 -1.16 9.31 -5.62
N ARG A 64 0.17 9.14 -5.59
CA ARG A 64 0.96 8.92 -4.35
C ARG A 64 0.73 10.04 -3.32
N MET A 65 0.76 11.29 -3.76
CA MET A 65 0.53 12.43 -2.88
C MET A 65 -0.89 12.44 -2.33
N GLN A 66 -1.90 12.13 -3.14
CA GLN A 66 -3.29 12.12 -2.71
C GLN A 66 -3.62 10.95 -1.78
N MET A 67 -3.04 9.77 -2.03
CA MET A 67 -3.12 8.63 -1.11
C MET A 67 -2.56 8.99 0.27
N SER A 68 -1.36 9.60 0.30
CA SER A 68 -0.72 10.02 1.56
C SER A 68 -1.61 11.00 2.35
N LYS A 69 -2.26 11.96 1.67
CA LYS A 69 -3.20 12.91 2.31
C LYS A 69 -4.45 12.23 2.89
N ARG A 70 -4.78 11.03 2.42
CA ARG A 70 -5.89 10.20 2.90
C ARG A 70 -5.45 9.09 3.85
N ASN A 71 -4.19 9.13 4.32
CA ASN A 71 -3.59 8.09 5.16
C ASN A 71 -3.56 6.70 4.51
N VAL A 72 -3.61 6.64 3.19
CA VAL A 72 -3.37 5.41 2.44
C VAL A 72 -1.89 5.38 2.08
N ASP A 73 -1.17 4.36 2.54
CA ASP A 73 0.28 4.29 2.35
C ASP A 73 0.62 4.02 0.86
N PRO A 74 1.33 4.92 0.16
CA PRO A 74 1.69 4.71 -1.24
C PRO A 74 2.65 3.54 -1.48
N ALA A 75 3.32 3.01 -0.45
CA ALA A 75 4.13 1.80 -0.56
C ALA A 75 3.28 0.54 -0.84
N SER A 76 1.97 0.62 -0.64
CA SER A 76 1.02 -0.42 -1.08
C SER A 76 0.87 -0.47 -2.59
N MET A 77 1.22 0.59 -3.33
CA MET A 77 1.09 0.63 -4.79
C MET A 77 2.05 -0.37 -5.45
N ASP A 78 1.49 -1.15 -6.36
CA ASP A 78 2.20 -1.98 -7.32
C ASP A 78 1.92 -1.41 -8.72
N VAL A 79 2.83 -0.57 -9.20
CA VAL A 79 2.73 0.14 -10.47
C VAL A 79 3.38 -0.71 -11.55
N ASP A 80 2.71 -0.89 -12.70
CA ASP A 80 3.30 -1.58 -13.84
C ASP A 80 4.66 -0.96 -14.21
N ASP A 81 5.66 -1.80 -14.49
CA ASP A 81 7.03 -1.35 -14.80
C ASP A 81 7.13 -0.49 -16.08
N LYS A 82 6.15 -0.62 -16.98
CA LYS A 82 6.14 0.06 -18.28
C LYS A 82 4.73 0.46 -18.65
N ALA A 83 4.58 1.67 -19.18
CA ALA A 83 3.32 2.09 -19.76
C ALA A 83 3.03 1.31 -21.05
N ILE A 84 1.79 0.88 -21.20
CA ILE A 84 1.28 0.24 -22.40
C ILE A 84 0.88 1.33 -23.37
N HIS A 85 1.49 1.35 -24.55
CA HIS A 85 1.12 2.28 -25.62
C HIS A 85 -0.05 1.74 -26.44
N SER A 86 -1.08 2.57 -26.62
CA SER A 86 -2.26 2.27 -27.44
C SER A 86 -2.76 3.52 -28.14
N GLY A 87 -2.65 3.55 -29.47
CA GLY A 87 -3.12 4.69 -30.27
C GLY A 87 -2.28 5.94 -30.03
N LYS A 88 -2.85 6.91 -29.29
CA LYS A 88 -2.19 8.18 -28.93
C LYS A 88 -1.79 8.26 -27.46
N THR A 89 -2.17 7.27 -26.66
CA THR A 89 -1.99 7.31 -25.21
C THR A 89 -1.13 6.16 -24.72
N PHE A 90 -0.52 6.41 -23.57
CA PHE A 90 0.21 5.48 -22.74
C PHE A 90 -0.62 5.25 -21.47
N SER A 91 -0.64 4.03 -20.98
CA SER A 91 -1.39 3.68 -19.76
C SER A 91 -0.56 2.85 -18.80
N LEU A 92 -0.59 3.21 -17.51
CA LEU A 92 -0.08 2.42 -16.40
C LEU A 92 -1.24 1.90 -15.56
N LYS A 93 -1.20 0.62 -15.19
CA LYS A 93 -2.07 0.11 -14.14
C LYS A 93 -1.33 0.17 -12.81
N VAL A 94 -2.08 0.53 -11.78
CA VAL A 94 -1.66 0.51 -10.39
C VAL A 94 -2.59 -0.43 -9.65
N LYS A 95 -2.01 -1.50 -9.12
CA LYS A 95 -2.65 -2.42 -8.19
C LYS A 95 -2.22 -2.07 -6.77
N PHE A 96 -2.87 -2.66 -5.79
CA PHE A 96 -2.54 -2.43 -4.39
C PHE A 96 -2.28 -3.76 -3.69
N LYS A 97 -1.25 -3.77 -2.85
CA LYS A 97 -0.87 -4.92 -2.04
C LYS A 97 -1.81 -5.00 -0.84
N GLU A 98 -2.72 -5.95 -0.89
CA GLU A 98 -3.67 -6.25 0.18
C GLU A 98 -3.43 -7.66 0.72
N GLY A 99 -3.49 -7.79 2.04
CA GLY A 99 -3.12 -8.99 2.76
C GLY A 99 -1.60 -9.22 2.83
N ILE A 100 -1.20 -10.13 3.70
CA ILE A 100 0.18 -10.58 3.84
C ILE A 100 0.30 -11.95 3.18
N GLU A 101 0.88 -11.99 1.99
CA GLU A 101 1.15 -13.25 1.31
C GLU A 101 2.03 -14.17 2.16
N THR A 102 1.86 -15.49 1.98
CA THR A 102 2.57 -16.50 2.78
C THR A 102 4.09 -16.32 2.77
N LEU A 103 4.68 -15.88 1.64
CA LEU A 103 6.13 -15.64 1.55
C LEU A 103 6.56 -14.45 2.43
N ILE A 104 5.82 -13.35 2.40
CA ILE A 104 6.08 -12.18 3.24
C ILE A 104 5.81 -12.50 4.71
N ALA A 105 4.71 -13.19 5.01
CA ALA A 105 4.36 -13.63 6.36
C ALA A 105 5.47 -14.51 6.97
N LYS A 106 6.03 -15.45 6.18
CA LYS A 106 7.18 -16.26 6.61
C LYS A 106 8.43 -15.42 6.89
N LYS A 107 8.74 -14.43 6.05
CA LYS A 107 9.87 -13.51 6.27
C LYS A 107 9.68 -12.67 7.53
N LEU A 108 8.47 -12.16 7.76
CA LEU A 108 8.11 -11.40 8.95
C LEU A 108 8.24 -12.23 10.22
N VAL A 109 7.66 -13.44 10.24
CA VAL A 109 7.79 -14.39 11.35
C VAL A 109 9.26 -14.74 11.63
N LYS A 110 10.07 -14.91 10.58
CA LYS A 110 11.51 -15.15 10.74
C LYS A 110 12.21 -13.96 11.39
N LYS A 111 11.98 -12.73 10.92
CA LYS A 111 12.54 -11.51 11.55
C LYS A 111 12.13 -11.37 13.02
N ILE A 112 10.86 -11.65 13.35
CA ILE A 112 10.38 -11.63 14.74
C ILE A 112 11.15 -12.66 15.59
N LYS A 113 11.38 -13.88 15.08
CA LYS A 113 12.17 -14.89 15.79
C LYS A 113 13.63 -14.47 15.96
N ASP A 114 14.23 -13.92 14.91
CA ASP A 114 15.63 -13.49 14.91
C ASP A 114 15.89 -12.32 15.88
N SER A 115 14.85 -11.52 16.18
CA SER A 115 14.88 -10.44 17.19
C SER A 115 15.00 -10.92 18.64
N LYS A 116 14.77 -12.21 18.91
CA LYS A 116 14.77 -12.83 20.24
C LYS A 116 13.76 -12.23 21.23
N LEU A 117 12.76 -11.47 20.75
CA LEU A 117 11.63 -11.00 21.56
C LEU A 117 10.83 -12.20 22.09
N LYS A 118 10.31 -12.08 23.33
CA LYS A 118 9.58 -13.16 24.01
C LYS A 118 8.11 -13.25 23.57
N VAL A 119 7.90 -13.37 22.27
CA VAL A 119 6.59 -13.44 21.61
C VAL A 119 6.44 -14.70 20.77
N GLN A 120 5.20 -15.11 20.52
CA GLN A 120 4.84 -16.14 19.57
C GLN A 120 4.08 -15.52 18.40
N SER A 121 4.55 -15.77 17.18
CA SER A 121 3.90 -15.30 15.94
C SER A 121 3.33 -16.49 15.15
N SER A 122 2.10 -16.36 14.67
CA SER A 122 1.39 -17.36 13.87
C SER A 122 0.75 -16.71 12.64
N ILE A 123 0.84 -17.36 11.49
CA ILE A 123 0.22 -16.88 10.24
C ILE A 123 -1.25 -17.34 10.25
N GLN A 124 -2.18 -16.42 10.01
CA GLN A 124 -3.63 -16.66 9.99
C GLN A 124 -4.21 -16.12 8.68
N GLY A 125 -4.27 -16.98 7.66
CA GLY A 125 -4.65 -16.55 6.32
C GLY A 125 -3.66 -15.53 5.76
N ASP A 126 -4.13 -14.30 5.61
CA ASP A 126 -3.45 -13.11 5.12
C ASP A 126 -2.96 -12.17 6.23
N SER A 127 -3.00 -12.60 7.49
CA SER A 127 -2.52 -11.84 8.64
C SER A 127 -1.48 -12.62 9.47
N VAL A 128 -0.77 -11.94 10.36
CA VAL A 128 0.12 -12.56 11.33
C VAL A 128 -0.28 -12.16 12.75
N ARG A 129 -0.82 -13.11 13.52
CA ARG A 129 -1.11 -12.90 14.94
C ARG A 129 0.15 -13.03 15.78
N VAL A 130 0.40 -12.02 16.61
CA VAL A 130 1.51 -11.97 17.57
C VAL A 130 0.96 -11.95 18.99
N THR A 131 1.37 -12.91 19.81
CA THR A 131 0.97 -13.05 21.21
C THR A 131 2.20 -12.97 22.11
N GLY A 132 2.12 -12.21 23.19
CA GLY A 132 3.22 -12.00 24.13
C GLY A 132 2.75 -12.00 25.58
N LYS A 133 3.68 -12.13 26.53
CA LYS A 133 3.35 -11.96 27.96
C LYS A 133 3.33 -10.48 28.37
N LYS A 134 4.14 -9.65 27.72
CA LYS A 134 4.27 -8.22 28.00
C LYS A 134 3.81 -7.39 26.81
N ARG A 135 3.13 -6.28 27.08
CA ARG A 135 2.75 -5.31 26.04
C ARG A 135 3.97 -4.63 25.41
N ASP A 136 5.05 -4.43 26.18
CA ASP A 136 6.30 -3.86 25.67
C ASP A 136 6.92 -4.71 24.55
N ASP A 137 6.88 -6.03 24.69
CA ASP A 137 7.37 -6.94 23.65
C ASP A 137 6.53 -6.82 22.37
N LEU A 138 5.22 -6.58 22.48
CA LEU A 138 4.35 -6.34 21.32
C LEU A 138 4.67 -4.99 20.64
N GLN A 139 4.91 -3.93 21.42
CA GLN A 139 5.33 -2.64 20.88
C GLN A 139 6.68 -2.73 20.14
N ALA A 140 7.63 -3.50 20.68
CA ALA A 140 8.90 -3.77 20.00
C ALA A 140 8.72 -4.53 18.67
N VAL A 141 7.78 -5.49 18.61
CA VAL A 141 7.43 -6.16 17.36
C VAL A 141 6.83 -5.19 16.34
N MET A 142 5.99 -4.23 16.76
CA MET A 142 5.46 -3.22 15.83
C MET A 142 6.56 -2.38 15.20
N ALA A 143 7.51 -1.90 16.01
CA ALA A 143 8.65 -1.13 15.52
C ALA A 143 9.47 -1.96 14.52
N LEU A 144 9.80 -3.20 14.89
CA LEU A 144 10.53 -4.11 14.02
C LEU A 144 9.81 -4.39 12.70
N ALA A 145 8.50 -4.60 12.73
CA ALA A 145 7.71 -4.87 11.53
C ALA A 145 7.65 -3.64 10.60
N ARG A 146 7.56 -2.42 11.15
CA ARG A 146 7.64 -1.18 10.36
C ARG A 146 9.02 -0.98 9.71
N GLU A 147 10.09 -1.38 10.40
CA GLU A 147 11.47 -1.29 9.91
C GLU A 147 11.88 -2.48 9.02
N ALA A 148 11.03 -3.49 8.88
CA ALA A 148 11.42 -4.76 8.27
C ALA A 148 11.70 -4.70 6.76
N ASP A 149 11.31 -3.60 6.10
CA ASP A 149 11.39 -3.35 4.65
C ASP A 149 11.05 -4.60 3.83
N LEU A 150 9.82 -5.09 3.99
CA LEU A 150 9.33 -6.30 3.32
C LEU A 150 8.56 -6.00 2.03
N GLY A 151 8.64 -4.77 1.52
CA GLY A 151 8.03 -4.37 0.26
C GLY A 151 6.51 -4.13 0.30
N GLN A 152 5.90 -4.07 1.49
CA GLN A 152 4.52 -3.64 1.71
C GLN A 152 4.38 -2.99 3.09
N PRO A 153 3.42 -2.06 3.27
CA PRO A 153 3.14 -1.45 4.56
C PRO A 153 2.44 -2.45 5.49
N PHE A 154 2.63 -2.29 6.81
CA PHE A 154 1.97 -3.10 7.81
C PHE A 154 1.20 -2.23 8.80
N GLN A 155 -0.04 -2.62 9.10
CA GLN A 155 -0.87 -2.06 10.15
C GLN A 155 -1.00 -3.07 11.30
N PHE A 156 -1.39 -2.56 12.47
CA PHE A 156 -1.52 -3.35 13.68
C PHE A 156 -2.91 -3.13 14.26
N ASN A 157 -3.71 -4.18 14.34
CA ASN A 157 -5.09 -4.10 14.80
C ASN A 157 -5.43 -5.30 15.73
N ASN A 158 -6.72 -5.43 16.07
CA ASN A 158 -7.26 -6.52 16.88
C ASN A 158 -6.47 -6.78 18.18
N PHE A 159 -6.16 -5.72 18.92
CA PHE A 159 -5.51 -5.79 20.22
C PHE A 159 -6.39 -6.51 21.24
N ARG A 160 -5.83 -7.51 21.93
CA ARG A 160 -6.52 -8.31 22.97
C ARG A 160 -5.65 -8.44 24.21
N ASP A 161 -6.27 -8.73 25.34
CA ASP A 161 -5.63 -8.92 26.65
C ASP A 161 -5.48 -10.40 27.07
#